data_AF-A0A1F3ST76-F1
#
_entry.id   AF-A0A1F3ST76-F1
#
_cell.length_a   1.000
_cell.length_b   1.000
_cell.length_c   1.000
_cell.angle_alpha   90.00
_cell.angle_beta   90.00
_cell.angle_gamma   90.00
#
_symmetry.space_group_name_H-M   'P 1'
#
loop_
_entity.id
_entity.type
_entity.pdbx_description
1 polymer ?
#
loop_
_entity_poly.entity_id
_entity_poly.type
_entity_poly.pdbx_seq_one_letter_code
_entity_poly.pdbx_strand_id
1 'polypeptide(L)'
;MQLLKYKNVIWLIGLSLILPAFAGPPFTDNECLDGAFMTKVAHKAFPFGLTETKLEIEKKDCRIVVRHEKLRYLAKQWDVDVCRGPIHIKYGATSVEVIKRQGPCKALDNEFCKMADELFKVLQDDGLIFAPGEKEDLAAAHGRVNCSYLLMKAYLEGATVFNRQETFEGVLKKFSNSWESVPPEIVPEKNSIPVSPSVPVVQEPAKTQASPSAPASGDTPSTEPLPTAAPQRADF
;
A
#
# COMPACT_ATOMS: atom_id res chain seq x y z
N MET A 1 -53.48 43.22 -1.66
CA MET A 1 -53.46 42.43 -0.41
C MET A 1 -52.66 41.13 -0.61
N GLN A 2 -51.35 41.16 -0.90
CA GLN A 2 -50.51 39.93 -1.06
C GLN A 2 -49.00 40.10 -0.72
N LEU A 3 -48.55 41.22 -0.13
CA LEU A 3 -47.10 41.50 0.03
C LEU A 3 -46.48 41.15 1.40
N LEU A 4 -47.22 40.52 2.32
CA LEU A 4 -46.77 40.32 3.72
C LEU A 4 -46.31 38.90 4.08
N LYS A 5 -46.20 37.95 3.13
CA LYS A 5 -45.85 36.55 3.46
C LYS A 5 -44.38 36.13 3.28
N TYR A 6 -43.49 37.01 2.81
CA TYR A 6 -42.12 36.61 2.43
C TYR A 6 -40.99 37.04 3.40
N LYS A 7 -41.30 37.79 4.48
CA LYS A 7 -40.25 38.33 5.38
C LYS A 7 -39.65 37.33 6.37
N ASN A 8 -40.31 36.19 6.63
CA ASN A 8 -39.84 35.23 7.65
C ASN A 8 -38.98 34.08 7.09
N VAL A 9 -38.89 33.92 5.75
CA VAL A 9 -38.07 32.87 5.12
C VAL A 9 -36.61 33.33 4.92
N ILE A 10 -36.39 34.64 4.79
CA ILE A 10 -35.06 35.22 4.54
C ILE A 10 -34.15 35.14 5.78
N TRP A 11 -34.72 35.10 7.00
CA TRP A 11 -33.94 35.00 8.25
C TRP A 11 -33.40 33.59 8.55
N LEU A 12 -33.98 32.54 7.96
CA LEU A 12 -33.48 31.16 8.15
C LEU A 12 -32.38 30.78 7.14
N ILE A 13 -32.27 31.49 6.01
CA ILE A 13 -31.23 31.25 5.00
C ILE A 13 -29.93 32.01 5.34
N GLY A 14 -30.01 33.10 6.11
CA GLY A 14 -28.84 33.90 6.51
C GLY A 14 -27.97 33.31 7.64
N LEU A 15 -28.47 32.34 8.41
CA LEU A 15 -27.77 31.78 9.59
C LEU A 15 -27.08 30.44 9.32
N SER A 16 -27.18 29.88 8.11
CA SER A 16 -26.66 28.54 7.79
C SER A 16 -25.30 28.53 7.08
N LEU A 17 -24.64 29.68 6.87
CA LEU A 17 -23.55 29.80 5.90
C LEU A 17 -22.15 30.10 6.46
N ILE A 18 -21.91 30.02 7.78
CA ILE A 18 -20.57 30.25 8.34
C ILE A 18 -20.29 29.34 9.54
N LEU A 19 -20.47 28.03 9.39
CA LEU A 19 -19.69 27.11 10.22
C LEU A 19 -18.35 26.92 9.49
N PRO A 20 -17.24 27.48 9.99
CA PRO A 20 -15.94 27.13 9.44
C PRO A 20 -15.83 25.61 9.52
N ALA A 21 -15.53 24.97 8.39
CA ALA A 21 -15.16 23.57 8.40
C ALA A 21 -13.93 23.48 9.31
N PHE A 22 -14.14 23.06 10.55
CA PHE A 22 -13.08 22.82 11.51
C PHE A 22 -12.29 21.62 10.99
N ALA A 23 -11.33 21.88 10.12
CA ALA A 23 -10.24 20.96 9.89
C ALA A 23 -9.53 20.81 11.23
N GLY A 24 -9.56 19.60 11.80
CA GLY A 24 -8.80 19.30 12.99
C GLY A 24 -7.31 19.58 12.76
N PRO A 25 -6.54 19.78 13.84
CA PRO A 25 -5.08 19.84 13.70
C PRO A 25 -4.58 18.55 13.01
N PRO A 26 -3.52 18.64 12.18
CA PRO A 26 -2.93 17.47 11.58
C PRO A 26 -2.40 16.53 12.66
N PHE A 27 -2.47 15.22 12.41
CA PHE A 27 -1.92 14.25 13.35
C PHE A 27 -0.41 14.43 13.54
N THR A 28 0.06 14.15 14.75
CA THR A 28 1.50 14.16 15.07
C THR A 28 2.16 12.82 14.80
N ASP A 29 3.49 12.81 14.66
CA ASP A 29 4.28 11.58 14.45
C ASP A 29 4.03 10.54 15.56
N ASN A 30 3.90 10.99 16.81
CA ASN A 30 3.62 10.13 17.96
C ASN A 30 2.17 9.63 17.97
N GLU A 31 1.18 10.47 17.63
CA GLU A 31 -0.22 10.02 17.49
C GLU A 31 -0.35 8.92 16.42
N CYS A 32 0.38 9.06 15.31
CA CYS A 32 0.44 8.04 14.28
C CYS A 32 1.12 6.76 14.80
N LEU A 33 2.24 6.86 15.52
CA LEU A 33 2.96 5.72 16.08
C LEU A 33 2.16 4.97 17.16
N ASP A 34 1.47 5.68 18.06
CA ASP A 34 0.73 5.08 19.17
C ASP A 34 -0.71 4.69 18.82
N GLY A 35 -1.28 5.30 17.77
CA GLY A 35 -2.66 5.06 17.36
C GLY A 35 -2.90 3.62 16.88
N ALA A 36 -4.03 3.03 17.27
CA ALA A 36 -4.51 1.77 16.73
C ALA A 36 -5.72 2.03 15.83
N PHE A 37 -5.73 1.45 14.64
CA PHE A 37 -6.83 1.65 13.69
C PHE A 37 -6.95 0.51 12.69
N MET A 38 -8.13 0.42 12.10
CA MET A 38 -8.42 -0.43 10.95
C MET A 38 -9.08 0.43 9.88
N THR A 39 -8.67 0.30 8.63
CA THR A 39 -9.28 0.99 7.50
C THR A 39 -9.42 0.04 6.31
N LYS A 40 -10.48 0.23 5.53
CA LYS A 40 -10.77 -0.52 4.31
C LYS A 40 -11.04 0.49 3.20
N VAL A 41 -10.30 0.35 2.12
CA VAL A 41 -10.46 1.14 0.89
C VAL A 41 -10.85 0.15 -0.20
N ALA A 42 -11.94 0.44 -0.89
CA ALA A 42 -12.41 -0.39 -2.00
C ALA A 42 -12.75 0.51 -3.17
N HIS A 43 -12.29 0.15 -4.36
CA HIS A 43 -12.60 0.88 -5.58
C HIS A 43 -12.71 -0.06 -6.78
N LYS A 44 -13.38 0.40 -7.83
CA LYS A 44 -13.51 -0.35 -9.08
C LYS A 44 -12.25 -0.15 -9.92
N ALA A 45 -11.72 -1.23 -10.48
CA ALA A 45 -10.57 -1.17 -11.38
C ALA A 45 -10.97 -0.77 -12.82
N PHE A 46 -10.22 0.14 -13.41
CA PHE A 46 -10.34 0.56 -14.82
C PHE A 46 -9.75 -0.54 -15.75
N PRO A 47 -10.22 -0.76 -17.00
CA PRO A 47 -11.17 0.04 -17.81
C PRO A 47 -12.64 -0.40 -17.78
N PHE A 48 -13.00 -1.53 -17.15
CA PHE A 48 -14.37 -2.05 -17.23
C PHE A 48 -15.16 -1.98 -15.92
N GLY A 49 -14.53 -1.62 -14.79
CA GLY A 49 -15.21 -1.51 -13.49
C GLY A 49 -15.87 -2.80 -12.99
N LEU A 50 -15.58 -3.94 -13.65
CA LEU A 50 -16.13 -5.26 -13.34
C LEU A 50 -15.40 -5.91 -12.16
N THR A 51 -14.19 -5.46 -11.86
CA THR A 51 -13.34 -6.00 -10.82
C THR A 51 -13.16 -4.96 -9.72
N GLU A 52 -13.33 -5.39 -8.48
CA GLU A 52 -13.15 -4.56 -7.29
C GLU A 52 -11.75 -4.86 -6.72
N THR A 53 -11.01 -3.80 -6.43
CA THR A 53 -9.76 -3.86 -5.67
C THR A 53 -10.08 -3.51 -4.23
N LYS A 54 -9.59 -4.31 -3.27
CA LYS A 54 -9.79 -4.07 -1.83
C LYS A 54 -8.44 -3.97 -1.13
N LEU A 55 -8.24 -2.87 -0.42
CA LEU A 55 -7.11 -2.64 0.45
C LEU A 55 -7.60 -2.55 1.89
N GLU A 56 -7.06 -3.38 2.75
CA GLU A 56 -7.33 -3.36 4.19
C GLU A 56 -6.02 -3.12 4.93
N ILE A 57 -6.00 -2.13 5.82
CA ILE A 57 -4.86 -1.83 6.66
C ILE A 57 -5.31 -1.92 8.12
N GLU A 58 -4.56 -2.71 8.89
CA GLU A 58 -4.78 -2.92 10.32
C GLU A 58 -3.49 -2.54 11.05
N LYS A 59 -3.57 -1.52 11.89
CA LYS A 59 -2.48 -1.11 12.78
C LYS A 59 -2.84 -1.40 14.22
N LYS A 60 -1.99 -2.17 14.89
CA LYS A 60 -2.05 -2.47 16.32
C LYS A 60 -0.68 -2.21 16.92
N ASP A 61 -0.58 -1.16 17.74
CA ASP A 61 0.69 -0.67 18.26
C ASP A 61 1.70 -0.43 17.11
N CYS A 62 2.85 -1.09 17.13
CA CYS A 62 3.88 -1.01 16.10
C CYS A 62 3.68 -1.94 14.90
N ARG A 63 2.69 -2.83 14.95
CA ARG A 63 2.44 -3.82 13.90
C ARG A 63 1.42 -3.28 12.91
N ILE A 64 1.83 -3.22 11.64
CA ILE A 64 1.01 -2.79 10.52
C ILE A 64 0.84 -3.97 9.57
N VAL A 65 -0.40 -4.42 9.39
CA VAL A 65 -0.77 -5.48 8.46
C VAL A 65 -1.52 -4.85 7.30
N VAL A 66 -1.02 -5.06 6.09
CA VAL A 66 -1.63 -4.60 4.84
C VAL A 66 -2.10 -5.81 4.07
N ARG A 67 -3.40 -5.88 3.78
CA ARG A 67 -4.03 -6.93 2.96
C ARG A 67 -4.54 -6.29 1.69
N HIS A 68 -4.13 -6.83 0.56
CA HIS A 68 -4.54 -6.34 -0.74
C HIS A 68 -5.14 -7.49 -1.54
N GLU A 69 -6.38 -7.32 -1.98
CA GLU A 69 -7.09 -8.29 -2.80
C GLU A 69 -7.41 -7.64 -4.14
N LYS A 70 -6.78 -8.17 -5.19
CA LYS A 70 -7.02 -7.76 -6.59
C LYS A 70 -7.53 -8.98 -7.34
N LEU A 71 -8.79 -8.94 -7.78
CA LEU A 71 -9.48 -10.14 -8.31
C LEU A 71 -9.65 -11.23 -7.25
N ARG A 72 -10.53 -12.21 -7.49
CA ARG A 72 -10.87 -13.27 -6.51
C ARG A 72 -9.72 -14.18 -6.08
N TYR A 73 -8.54 -14.09 -6.71
CA TYR A 73 -7.44 -15.05 -6.52
C TYR A 73 -6.08 -14.44 -6.23
N LEU A 74 -5.89 -13.11 -6.35
CA LEU A 74 -4.61 -12.48 -6.00
C LEU A 74 -4.77 -11.71 -4.69
N ALA A 75 -4.67 -12.45 -3.59
CA ALA A 75 -4.55 -11.91 -2.25
C ALA A 75 -3.07 -11.80 -1.88
N LYS A 76 -2.65 -10.60 -1.49
CA LYS A 76 -1.32 -10.29 -0.96
C LYS A 76 -1.46 -9.80 0.47
N GLN A 77 -0.49 -10.15 1.30
CA GLN A 77 -0.45 -9.71 2.69
C GLN A 77 0.98 -9.34 3.05
N TRP A 78 1.15 -8.16 3.63
CA TRP A 78 2.39 -7.69 4.24
C TRP A 78 2.15 -7.48 5.73
N ASP A 79 3.08 -7.91 6.57
CA ASP A 79 3.08 -7.70 8.02
C ASP A 79 4.43 -7.10 8.42
N VAL A 80 4.38 -5.86 8.90
CA VAL A 80 5.55 -5.03 9.20
C VAL A 80 5.46 -4.59 10.66
N ASP A 81 6.48 -4.94 11.45
CA ASP A 81 6.66 -4.44 12.81
C ASP A 81 7.71 -3.34 12.80
N VAL A 82 7.28 -2.08 12.93
CA VAL A 82 8.18 -0.92 12.79
C VAL A 82 9.05 -0.66 14.03
N CYS A 83 8.81 -1.39 15.13
CA CYS A 83 9.54 -1.23 16.39
C CYS A 83 10.57 -2.34 16.63
N ARG A 84 10.73 -3.29 15.70
CA ARG A 84 11.68 -4.40 15.83
C ARG A 84 12.77 -4.38 14.77
N GLY A 85 14.01 -4.46 15.21
CA GLY A 85 15.15 -4.76 14.35
C GLY A 85 15.39 -6.28 14.24
N PRO A 86 16.07 -6.76 13.17
CA PRO A 86 16.49 -6.03 11.98
C PRO A 86 15.31 -5.64 11.08
N ILE A 87 15.50 -4.66 10.19
CA ILE A 87 14.45 -4.22 9.25
C ILE A 87 14.04 -5.38 8.34
N HIS A 88 12.75 -5.69 8.34
CA HIS A 88 12.20 -6.83 7.62
C HIS A 88 10.75 -6.61 7.21
N ILE A 89 10.32 -7.38 6.21
CA ILE A 89 8.93 -7.49 5.76
C ILE A 89 8.55 -8.96 5.87
N LYS A 90 7.40 -9.24 6.49
CA LYS A 90 6.78 -10.57 6.40
C LYS A 90 5.77 -10.55 5.27
N TYR A 91 5.84 -11.51 4.35
CA TYR A 91 5.00 -11.57 3.16
C TYR A 91 4.28 -12.91 3.06
N GLY A 92 3.03 -12.85 2.62
CA GLY A 92 2.17 -14.03 2.43
C GLY A 92 1.13 -14.22 3.54
N ALA A 93 0.00 -14.83 3.16
CA ALA A 93 -1.12 -15.08 4.08
C ALA A 93 -1.02 -16.45 4.77
N THR A 94 -0.64 -17.49 4.02
CA THR A 94 -0.56 -18.89 4.51
C THR A 94 0.89 -19.35 4.69
N SER A 95 1.75 -19.12 3.70
CA SER A 95 3.19 -19.28 3.81
C SER A 95 3.80 -17.91 4.06
N VAL A 96 4.34 -17.69 5.25
CA VAL A 96 4.91 -16.39 5.65
C VAL A 96 6.41 -16.43 5.40
N GLU A 97 6.86 -15.65 4.42
CA GLU A 97 8.27 -15.44 4.12
C GLU A 97 8.77 -14.19 4.86
N VAL A 98 9.94 -14.27 5.50
CA VAL A 98 10.54 -13.15 6.24
C VAL A 98 11.73 -12.63 5.45
N ILE A 99 11.54 -11.51 4.77
CA ILE A 99 12.55 -10.92 3.90
C ILE A 99 13.22 -9.77 4.66
N LYS A 100 14.54 -9.87 4.88
CA LYS A 100 15.32 -8.91 5.66
C LYS A 100 16.05 -7.92 4.75
N ARG A 101 16.18 -6.69 5.21
CA ARG A 101 16.96 -5.65 4.52
C ARG A 101 18.45 -5.96 4.60
N GLN A 102 19.11 -6.10 3.44
CA GLN A 102 20.55 -6.34 3.36
C GLN A 102 21.37 -5.05 3.23
N GLY A 103 20.75 -3.95 2.78
CA GLY A 103 21.42 -2.68 2.54
C GLY A 103 20.45 -1.59 2.06
N PRO A 104 20.94 -0.43 1.61
CA PRO A 104 20.11 0.61 1.00
C PRO A 104 19.60 0.21 -0.38
N CYS A 105 18.32 0.47 -0.67
CA CYS A 105 17.68 0.06 -1.93
C CYS A 105 18.23 0.72 -3.19
N LYS A 106 18.83 1.90 -3.08
CA LYS A 106 19.47 2.58 -4.23
C LYS A 106 20.71 1.84 -4.75
N ALA A 107 21.29 0.95 -3.96
CA ALA A 107 22.56 0.30 -4.30
C ALA A 107 22.39 -1.14 -4.80
N LEU A 108 21.24 -1.79 -4.53
CA LEU A 108 21.06 -3.23 -4.72
C LEU A 108 19.65 -3.54 -5.21
N ASP A 109 19.55 -4.23 -6.35
CA ASP A 109 18.31 -4.85 -6.82
C ASP A 109 18.04 -6.14 -6.03
N ASN A 110 17.63 -5.99 -4.76
CA ASN A 110 17.35 -7.12 -3.88
C ASN A 110 15.84 -7.32 -3.69
N GLU A 111 15.47 -8.54 -3.29
CA GLU A 111 14.08 -8.95 -3.07
C GLU A 111 13.36 -8.07 -2.04
N PHE A 112 14.04 -7.66 -0.97
CA PHE A 112 13.49 -6.75 0.03
C PHE A 112 13.01 -5.44 -0.60
N CYS A 113 13.83 -4.83 -1.46
CA CYS A 113 13.53 -3.56 -2.10
C CYS A 113 12.39 -3.69 -3.12
N LYS A 114 12.37 -4.75 -3.92
CA LYS A 114 11.24 -5.06 -4.81
C LYS A 114 9.93 -5.17 -4.04
N MET A 115 9.97 -5.83 -2.88
CA MET A 115 8.80 -6.03 -2.05
C MET A 115 8.33 -4.75 -1.34
N ALA A 116 9.28 -3.93 -0.87
CA ALA A 116 8.98 -2.61 -0.31
C ALA A 116 8.36 -1.68 -1.37
N ASP A 117 8.94 -1.63 -2.58
CA ASP A 117 8.43 -0.83 -3.69
C ASP A 117 7.02 -1.26 -4.10
N GLU A 118 6.76 -2.57 -4.14
CA GLU A 118 5.43 -3.09 -4.41
C GLU A 118 4.41 -2.67 -3.33
N LEU A 119 4.76 -2.81 -2.06
CA LEU A 119 3.93 -2.38 -0.94
C LEU A 119 3.62 -0.88 -1.02
N PHE A 120 4.61 -0.04 -1.33
CA PHE A 120 4.40 1.40 -1.46
C PHE A 120 3.50 1.75 -2.64
N LYS A 121 3.65 1.09 -3.78
CA LYS A 121 2.74 1.26 -4.92
C LYS A 121 1.30 0.94 -4.53
N VAL A 122 1.07 -0.19 -3.83
CA VAL A 122 -0.28 -0.54 -3.36
C VAL A 122 -0.86 0.54 -2.43
N LEU A 123 -0.07 1.02 -1.46
CA LEU A 123 -0.53 2.05 -0.53
C LEU A 123 -0.80 3.39 -1.20
N GLN A 124 -0.02 3.75 -2.22
CA GLN A 124 -0.21 4.98 -2.99
C GLN A 124 -1.41 4.85 -3.94
N ASP A 125 -1.37 3.87 -4.83
CA ASP A 125 -2.28 3.74 -5.96
C ASP A 125 -3.68 3.29 -5.53
N ASP A 126 -3.78 2.32 -4.63
CA ASP A 126 -5.06 1.75 -4.18
C ASP A 126 -5.51 2.31 -2.82
N GLY A 127 -4.58 2.95 -2.08
CA GLY A 127 -4.83 3.57 -0.78
C GLY A 127 -5.00 5.08 -0.86
N LEU A 128 -3.91 5.84 -0.95
CA LEU A 128 -3.90 7.30 -0.86
C LEU A 128 -4.75 7.99 -1.94
N ILE A 129 -4.81 7.43 -3.15
CA ILE A 129 -5.64 7.99 -4.23
C ILE A 129 -7.14 7.83 -3.94
N PHE A 130 -7.56 6.71 -3.36
CA PHE A 130 -8.99 6.35 -3.24
C PHE A 130 -9.55 6.44 -1.83
N ALA A 131 -8.71 6.59 -0.80
CA ALA A 131 -9.16 6.67 0.58
C ALA A 131 -9.93 7.99 0.85
N PRO A 132 -11.14 7.92 1.42
CA PRO A 132 -11.94 9.11 1.68
C PRO A 132 -11.48 9.87 2.92
N GLY A 133 -11.81 11.16 2.94
CA GLY A 133 -11.58 12.08 4.05
C GLY A 133 -10.23 12.79 3.98
N GLU A 134 -9.94 13.56 5.03
CA GLU A 134 -8.74 14.41 5.10
C GLU A 134 -7.48 13.56 5.36
N LYS A 135 -6.40 13.88 4.63
CA LYS A 135 -5.11 13.17 4.72
C LYS A 135 -4.41 13.36 6.08
N GLU A 136 -4.72 14.45 6.76
CA GLU A 136 -4.09 14.84 8.03
C GLU A 136 -4.91 14.40 9.25
N ASP A 137 -6.05 13.73 9.06
CA ASP A 137 -6.93 13.29 10.14
C ASP A 137 -6.88 11.76 10.32
N LEU A 138 -6.38 11.28 11.46
CA LEU A 138 -6.35 9.84 11.79
C LEU A 138 -7.75 9.23 11.98
N ALA A 139 -8.78 10.05 12.19
CA ALA A 139 -10.15 9.55 12.20
C ALA A 139 -10.62 9.20 10.78
N ALA A 140 -10.11 9.87 9.75
CA ALA A 140 -10.42 9.59 8.34
C ALA A 140 -9.68 8.36 7.80
N ALA A 141 -10.25 7.71 6.78
CA ALA A 141 -9.60 6.58 6.12
C ALA A 141 -8.30 7.03 5.44
N HIS A 142 -8.30 8.19 4.80
CA HIS A 142 -7.12 8.76 4.15
C HIS A 142 -5.98 8.99 5.14
N GLY A 143 -6.23 9.65 6.28
CA GLY A 143 -5.18 9.86 7.28
C GLY A 143 -4.64 8.58 7.89
N ARG A 144 -5.45 7.53 8.07
CA ARG A 144 -4.96 6.20 8.49
C ARG A 144 -4.03 5.55 7.46
N VAL A 145 -4.39 5.62 6.18
CA VAL A 145 -3.53 5.13 5.09
C VAL A 145 -2.23 5.94 5.04
N ASN A 146 -2.31 7.27 5.13
CA ASN A 146 -1.16 8.16 5.13
C ASN A 146 -0.22 7.92 6.31
N CYS A 147 -0.75 7.82 7.53
CA CYS A 147 0.03 7.46 8.71
C CYS A 147 0.76 6.11 8.52
N SER A 148 0.05 5.10 8.04
CA SER A 148 0.65 3.77 7.78
C SER A 148 1.76 3.85 6.74
N TYR A 149 1.53 4.55 5.63
CA TYR A 149 2.51 4.79 4.58
C TYR A 149 3.77 5.47 5.12
N LEU A 150 3.61 6.55 5.88
CA LEU A 150 4.74 7.31 6.44
C LEU A 150 5.58 6.47 7.42
N LEU A 151 4.94 5.73 8.33
CA LEU A 151 5.66 4.83 9.26
C LEU A 151 6.43 3.75 8.52
N MET A 152 5.80 3.08 7.56
CA MET A 152 6.45 2.03 6.77
C MET A 152 7.58 2.60 5.92
N LYS A 153 7.43 3.80 5.35
CA LYS A 153 8.50 4.44 4.56
C LYS A 153 9.70 4.82 5.42
N ALA A 154 9.45 5.40 6.59
CA ALA A 154 10.50 5.70 7.56
C ALA A 154 11.26 4.44 8.02
N TYR A 155 10.55 3.33 8.24
CA TYR A 155 11.15 2.06 8.64
C TYR A 155 11.88 1.34 7.49
N LEU A 156 11.19 1.07 6.38
CA LEU A 156 11.70 0.23 5.29
C LEU A 156 12.74 0.96 4.43
N GLU A 157 12.54 2.24 4.10
CA GLU A 157 13.51 3.04 3.33
C GLU A 157 14.47 3.78 4.26
N GLY A 158 13.91 4.52 5.22
CA GLY A 158 14.65 5.40 6.14
C GLY A 158 15.46 4.69 7.21
N ALA A 159 15.33 3.35 7.34
CA ALA A 159 15.98 2.54 8.35
C ALA A 159 15.70 2.98 9.80
N THR A 160 14.55 3.61 10.04
CA THR A 160 14.15 4.10 11.36
C THR A 160 13.40 3.02 12.12
N VAL A 161 13.96 2.52 13.22
CA VAL A 161 13.28 1.63 14.15
C VAL A 161 12.64 2.48 15.24
N PHE A 162 11.32 2.37 15.41
CA PHE A 162 10.57 3.20 16.33
C PHE A 162 10.56 2.62 17.76
N ASN A 163 10.38 3.50 18.74
CA ASN A 163 10.31 3.17 20.16
C ASN A 163 9.22 4.03 20.81
N ARG A 164 8.14 3.44 21.32
CA ARG A 164 6.96 4.19 21.82
C ARG A 164 7.26 5.07 23.04
N GLN A 165 8.39 4.84 23.69
CA GLN A 165 8.87 5.63 24.82
C GLN A 165 9.60 6.92 24.38
N GLU A 166 9.84 7.09 23.08
CA GLU A 166 10.54 8.23 22.49
C GLU A 166 9.60 9.14 21.69
N THR A 167 9.98 10.41 21.58
CA THR A 167 9.27 11.41 20.78
C THR A 167 9.92 11.57 19.40
N PHE A 168 9.15 11.43 18.33
CA PHE A 168 9.65 11.42 16.95
C PHE A 168 9.25 12.67 16.15
N GLU A 169 9.26 13.85 16.78
CA GLU A 169 8.76 15.07 16.13
C GLU A 169 9.45 15.36 14.77
N GLY A 170 8.66 15.38 13.69
CA GLY A 170 9.12 15.74 12.34
C GLY A 170 9.92 14.64 11.63
N VAL A 171 9.98 13.42 12.16
CA VAL A 171 10.59 12.27 11.50
C VAL A 171 9.77 11.86 10.27
N LEU A 172 8.45 11.75 10.40
CA LEU A 172 7.53 11.38 9.33
C LEU A 172 7.40 12.48 8.26
N LYS A 173 7.53 13.75 8.65
CA LYS A 173 7.50 14.90 7.72
C LYS A 173 8.56 14.81 6.62
N LYS A 174 9.71 14.19 6.88
CA LYS A 174 10.78 13.97 5.89
C LYS A 174 10.32 13.08 4.73
N PHE A 175 9.34 12.21 4.97
CA PHE A 175 8.82 11.26 3.99
C PHE A 175 7.56 11.75 3.29
N SER A 176 6.84 12.71 3.89
CA SER A 176 5.64 13.33 3.32
C SER A 176 5.90 14.11 2.04
N ASN A 177 7.05 14.77 1.90
CA ASN A 177 7.31 15.67 0.75
C ASN A 177 7.97 14.97 -0.44
N SER A 178 8.22 13.67 -0.34
CA SER A 178 8.95 12.91 -1.37
C SER A 178 8.22 12.78 -2.70
N TRP A 179 6.91 13.05 -2.76
CA TRP A 179 6.12 13.02 -3.99
C TRP A 179 6.09 14.39 -4.71
N GLU A 180 6.29 15.49 -3.97
CA GLU A 180 6.32 16.85 -4.54
C GLU A 180 7.60 17.11 -5.37
N SER A 181 8.65 16.31 -5.13
CA SER A 181 9.93 16.44 -5.81
C SER A 181 10.06 15.59 -7.06
N VAL A 182 8.98 15.01 -7.61
CA VAL A 182 9.04 14.50 -8.99
C VAL A 182 9.26 15.74 -9.85
N PRO A 183 10.48 15.95 -10.41
CA PRO A 183 10.67 17.03 -11.36
C PRO A 183 9.60 16.81 -12.43
N PRO A 184 8.86 17.85 -12.86
CA PRO A 184 7.83 17.68 -13.87
C PRO A 184 8.45 16.84 -14.96
N GLU A 185 7.86 15.65 -15.17
CA GLU A 185 8.36 14.71 -16.17
C GLU A 185 8.58 15.55 -17.42
N ILE A 186 9.81 15.60 -17.91
CA ILE A 186 10.12 16.25 -19.17
C ILE A 186 9.33 15.42 -20.16
N VAL A 187 8.06 15.79 -20.38
CA VAL A 187 7.21 15.23 -21.41
C VAL A 187 8.07 15.39 -22.64
N PRO A 188 8.57 14.29 -23.25
CA PRO A 188 9.45 14.40 -24.37
C PRO A 188 8.71 15.29 -25.36
N GLU A 189 9.24 16.50 -25.56
CA GLU A 189 8.72 17.46 -26.51
C GLU A 189 8.55 16.65 -27.78
N LYS A 190 7.30 16.58 -28.23
CA LYS A 190 6.84 15.70 -29.29
C LYS A 190 7.64 16.06 -30.55
N ASN A 191 8.83 15.48 -30.66
CA ASN A 191 9.69 15.58 -31.80
C ASN A 191 8.89 14.94 -32.91
N SER A 192 8.34 15.79 -33.77
CA SER A 192 7.73 15.45 -35.03
C SER A 192 8.74 14.61 -35.81
N ILE A 193 8.59 13.29 -35.72
CA ILE A 193 9.31 12.35 -36.58
C ILE A 193 8.89 12.67 -38.02
N PRO A 194 9.82 13.02 -38.92
CA PRO A 194 9.53 13.10 -40.33
C PRO A 194 9.13 11.71 -40.83
N VAL A 195 7.99 11.64 -41.50
CA VAL A 195 7.49 10.45 -42.19
C VAL A 195 8.59 9.92 -43.10
N SER A 196 9.21 8.80 -42.71
CA SER A 196 10.16 8.08 -43.54
C SER A 196 9.40 7.11 -44.46
N PRO A 197 9.70 7.06 -45.77
CA PRO A 197 8.95 6.27 -46.72
C PRO A 197 9.17 4.76 -46.53
N SER A 198 8.07 4.05 -46.71
CA SER A 198 7.87 2.60 -46.71
C SER A 198 9.02 1.78 -47.31
N VAL A 199 9.58 0.89 -46.48
CA VAL A 199 10.45 -0.22 -46.92
C VAL A 199 9.58 -1.44 -47.23
N PRO A 200 9.82 -2.15 -48.34
CA PRO A 200 9.01 -3.31 -48.76
C PRO A 200 9.22 -4.54 -47.89
N VAL A 201 8.11 -5.27 -47.74
CA VAL A 201 7.95 -6.56 -47.08
C VAL A 201 8.85 -7.61 -47.73
N VAL A 202 9.78 -8.16 -46.96
CA VAL A 202 10.49 -9.41 -47.31
C VAL A 202 9.82 -10.55 -46.53
N GLN A 203 9.26 -11.50 -47.27
CA GLN A 203 8.68 -12.74 -46.74
C GLN A 203 9.81 -13.70 -46.35
N GLU A 204 9.77 -14.20 -45.12
CA GLU A 204 10.63 -15.30 -44.66
C GLU A 204 9.87 -16.64 -44.70
N PRO A 205 10.45 -17.71 -45.26
CA PRO A 205 9.78 -19.00 -45.43
C PRO A 205 9.81 -19.87 -44.17
N ALA A 206 8.74 -20.64 -44.02
CA ALA A 206 8.51 -21.66 -43.00
C ALA A 206 9.45 -22.87 -43.10
N LYS A 207 9.90 -23.38 -41.94
CA LYS A 207 10.23 -24.80 -41.59
C LYS A 207 11.02 -24.79 -40.25
N THR A 208 10.95 -25.74 -39.30
CA THR A 208 10.65 -27.16 -39.29
C THR A 208 10.36 -27.60 -37.84
N GLN A 209 9.45 -28.57 -37.69
CA GLN A 209 9.19 -29.33 -36.47
C GLN A 209 10.39 -30.19 -36.04
N ALA A 210 10.66 -30.28 -34.74
CA ALA A 210 11.23 -31.49 -34.14
C ALA A 210 10.83 -31.59 -32.66
N SER A 211 10.00 -32.59 -32.36
CA SER A 211 9.80 -33.21 -31.05
C SER A 211 10.85 -34.34 -30.91
N PRO A 212 11.36 -34.66 -29.72
CA PRO A 212 10.81 -35.81 -28.99
C PRO A 212 10.85 -35.72 -27.44
N SER A 213 9.84 -36.38 -26.83
CA SER A 213 9.94 -37.50 -25.86
C SER A 213 11.18 -37.60 -24.94
N ALA A 214 11.17 -37.95 -23.66
CA ALA A 214 10.21 -38.37 -22.64
C ALA A 214 11.00 -38.49 -21.28
N PRO A 215 10.64 -39.29 -20.25
CA PRO A 215 10.61 -38.84 -18.86
C PRO A 215 11.73 -39.41 -17.96
N ALA A 216 11.94 -38.81 -16.79
CA ALA A 216 12.64 -39.46 -15.68
C ALA A 216 11.84 -39.26 -14.38
N SER A 217 11.12 -40.32 -14.04
CA SER A 217 10.52 -40.63 -12.75
C SER A 217 11.60 -40.83 -11.69
N GLY A 218 11.44 -40.18 -10.54
CA GLY A 218 12.27 -40.37 -9.35
C GLY A 218 11.39 -40.38 -8.11
N ASP A 219 10.86 -41.56 -7.79
CA ASP A 219 10.18 -41.86 -6.55
C ASP A 219 11.15 -41.83 -5.38
N THR A 220 10.86 -41.05 -4.32
CA THR A 220 11.24 -41.44 -2.96
C THR A 220 10.31 -40.79 -1.93
N PRO A 221 9.37 -41.54 -1.33
CA PRO A 221 8.66 -41.12 -0.13
C PRO A 221 9.45 -41.60 1.10
N SER A 222 10.02 -40.68 1.88
CA SER A 222 10.44 -40.97 3.25
C SER A 222 9.34 -40.52 4.20
N THR A 223 8.59 -41.52 4.68
CA THR A 223 7.61 -41.43 5.75
C THR A 223 8.36 -41.15 7.05
N GLU A 224 8.27 -39.93 7.57
CA GLU A 224 8.73 -39.62 8.93
C GLU A 224 7.56 -39.80 9.91
N PRO A 225 7.72 -40.58 11.00
CA PRO A 225 6.65 -40.85 11.95
C PRO A 225 6.32 -39.63 12.81
N LEU A 226 5.00 -39.43 12.95
CA LEU A 226 4.32 -38.47 13.81
C LEU A 226 4.75 -38.61 15.29
N PRO A 227 5.28 -37.56 15.95
CA PRO A 227 5.48 -37.59 17.40
C PRO A 227 4.14 -37.47 18.12
N THR A 228 3.84 -38.52 18.88
CA THR A 228 2.74 -38.67 19.84
C THR A 228 2.66 -37.47 20.80
N ALA A 229 1.50 -36.82 20.83
CA ALA A 229 1.17 -35.80 21.82
C ALA A 229 1.12 -36.41 23.23
N ALA A 230 1.90 -35.85 24.15
CA ALA A 230 1.74 -36.09 25.58
C ALA A 230 0.59 -35.22 26.11
N PRO A 231 -0.36 -35.76 26.90
CA PRO A 231 -1.32 -34.96 27.62
C PRO A 231 -0.73 -34.50 28.97
N GLN A 232 -1.45 -33.58 29.62
CA GLN A 232 -1.33 -33.07 31.00
C GLN A 232 -0.63 -31.71 31.08
N ARG A 233 -1.14 -30.73 31.83
CA ARG A 233 -1.90 -30.82 33.09
C ARG A 233 -2.70 -29.52 33.27
N ALA A 234 -3.98 -29.63 33.61
CA ALA A 234 -4.74 -28.52 34.16
C ALA A 234 -4.45 -28.50 35.66
N ASP A 235 -3.92 -27.39 36.17
CA ASP A 235 -3.75 -27.15 37.60
C ASP A 235 -3.91 -25.64 37.86
N PHE A 236 -4.98 -25.33 38.61
CA PHE A 236 -5.37 -24.10 39.34
C PHE A 236 -5.91 -22.87 38.59
#